data_AF-A0A6A0HA63-F1
#
_entry.id   AF-A0A6A0HA63-F1
#
_cell.length_a   1.000
_cell.length_b   1.000
_cell.length_c   1.000
_cell.angle_alpha   90.00
_cell.angle_beta   90.00
_cell.angle_gamma   90.00
#
_symmetry.space_group_name_H-M   'P 1'
#
loop_
_entity.id
_entity.type
_entity.pdbx_description
1 polymer ?
#
loop_
_entity_poly.entity_id
_entity_poly.type
_entity_poly.pdbx_seq_one_letter_code
_entity_poly.pdbx_strand_id
1 'polypeptide(L)'
;MSAVQLCISRLPRDQLRKVKKVATCGQMHGCMMWKQGDAWFQKPDSDSRTYICRYETKNVSYLYTWQDNRCSPEFLSSLPTPRSHQPLATGYGCATLLWFSKYRPLELSKYDRAGTIHDFFVAMLCGLEHPVMSVQNAAAWGYFDAAAKTWNTDILSAAGLPLELLPTVVESGEVAGELTSNWYAIPKGTPVIASLGQICIQLIQLCAANQATDVTSDDGVRPVYGRPILERSRFSQRRQCFGRLPKIWERTLTLGAACCEEPEPASTSSDAPADKDSPCSDHMAGGTRGRETLMVITPTVFGERHSPEVNGSASNIRCGNLKLGQVMRALCKGIVANLHSMMPRSVLLDAGVTRIVGGGSALTRNPLLLQELQALYDLPVTLDSRGDAAIGAAIAAIRSD
;
A
#
# COMPACT_ATOMS: atom_id res chain seq x y z
N MET A 1 -8.15 -4.12 15.40
CA MET A 1 -9.58 -3.85 15.11
C MET A 1 -10.20 -2.74 15.96
N SER A 2 -9.80 -2.59 17.23
CA SER A 2 -10.35 -1.55 18.12
C SER A 2 -10.18 -0.11 17.62
N ALA A 3 -9.08 0.19 16.91
CA ALA A 3 -8.83 1.52 16.34
C ALA A 3 -9.90 1.94 15.31
N VAL A 4 -10.24 1.05 14.36
CA VAL A 4 -11.28 1.34 13.35
C VAL A 4 -12.63 1.59 14.04
N GLN A 5 -13.00 0.74 14.99
CA GLN A 5 -14.25 0.89 15.74
C GLN A 5 -14.27 2.18 16.57
N LEU A 6 -13.13 2.60 17.14
CA LEU A 6 -13.01 3.88 17.83
C LEU A 6 -13.21 5.05 16.85
N CYS A 7 -12.62 5.00 15.66
CA CYS A 7 -12.83 6.03 14.63
C CYS A 7 -14.30 6.14 14.22
N ILE A 8 -14.95 5.01 13.94
CA ILE A 8 -16.38 5.00 13.57
C ILE A 8 -17.26 5.51 14.72
N SER A 9 -16.94 5.15 15.98
CA SER A 9 -17.72 5.60 17.14
C SER A 9 -17.72 7.12 17.37
N ARG A 10 -16.75 7.83 16.78
CA ARG A 10 -16.64 9.29 16.83
C ARG A 10 -17.42 10.00 15.70
N LEU A 11 -17.93 9.27 14.72
CA LEU A 11 -18.67 9.87 13.60
C LEU A 11 -20.13 10.17 14.01
N PRO A 12 -20.75 11.23 13.44
CA PRO A 12 -22.14 11.58 13.75
C PRO A 12 -23.12 10.47 13.35
N ARG A 13 -23.96 10.03 14.29
CA ARG A 13 -24.88 8.89 14.09
C ARG A 13 -25.93 9.14 13.02
N ASP A 14 -26.38 10.39 12.85
CA ASP A 14 -27.32 10.81 11.81
C ASP A 14 -26.74 10.62 10.39
N GLN A 15 -25.42 10.73 10.25
CA GLN A 15 -24.71 10.46 9.00
C GLN A 15 -24.49 8.97 8.81
N LEU A 16 -24.10 8.25 9.87
CA LEU A 16 -23.90 6.79 9.83
C LEU A 16 -25.19 6.04 9.40
N ARG A 17 -26.36 6.52 9.82
CA ARG A 17 -27.67 5.97 9.38
C ARG A 17 -27.95 6.11 7.88
N LYS A 18 -27.25 7.02 7.19
CA LYS A 18 -27.41 7.28 5.76
C LYS A 18 -26.38 6.52 4.91
N VAL A 19 -25.46 5.80 5.54
CA VAL A 19 -24.44 5.02 4.83
C VAL A 19 -25.15 3.94 4.00
N LYS A 20 -24.89 3.97 2.69
CA LYS A 20 -25.48 3.02 1.73
C LYS A 20 -24.60 1.81 1.44
N LYS A 21 -23.28 1.97 1.57
CA LYS A 21 -22.27 0.94 1.32
C LYS A 21 -21.07 1.18 2.23
N VAL A 22 -20.39 0.11 2.63
CA VAL A 22 -19.13 0.16 3.36
C VAL A 22 -18.02 -0.38 2.47
N ALA A 23 -16.91 0.35 2.37
CA ALA A 23 -15.71 -0.12 1.68
C ALA A 23 -14.48 0.05 2.56
N THR A 24 -13.49 -0.82 2.34
CA THR A 24 -12.28 -0.87 3.16
C THR A 24 -11.05 -0.94 2.28
N CYS A 25 -9.98 -0.30 2.72
CA CYS A 25 -8.69 -0.31 2.06
C CYS A 25 -7.55 -0.41 3.08
N GLY A 26 -6.44 -1.04 2.69
CA GLY A 26 -5.30 -1.15 3.58
C GLY A 26 -4.02 -1.65 2.92
N GLN A 27 -3.02 -1.89 3.77
CA GLN A 27 -1.72 -2.45 3.36
C GLN A 27 -1.89 -3.81 2.66
N MET A 28 -1.14 -4.01 1.59
CA MET A 28 -1.19 -5.24 0.79
C MET A 28 -0.13 -6.27 1.21
N HIS A 29 -0.08 -7.40 0.50
CA HIS A 29 0.86 -8.52 0.62
C HIS A 29 0.75 -9.36 1.90
N GLY A 30 0.59 -8.71 3.05
CA GLY A 30 0.52 -9.39 4.33
C GLY A 30 -0.68 -10.33 4.47
N CYS A 31 -0.58 -11.26 5.41
CA CYS A 31 -1.65 -12.19 5.71
C CYS A 31 -1.91 -12.31 7.22
N MET A 32 -3.14 -12.66 7.54
CA MET A 32 -3.63 -13.02 8.86
C MET A 32 -4.39 -14.34 8.71
N MET A 33 -4.28 -15.20 9.71
CA MET A 33 -4.97 -16.49 9.77
C MET A 33 -5.95 -16.49 10.94
N TRP A 34 -7.05 -17.22 10.82
CA TRP A 34 -8.03 -17.32 11.88
C TRP A 34 -8.81 -18.64 11.83
N LYS A 35 -9.49 -18.95 12.94
CA LYS A 35 -10.35 -20.12 13.06
C LYS A 35 -11.81 -19.72 12.85
N GLN A 36 -12.44 -20.23 11.79
CA GLN A 36 -13.85 -19.96 11.52
C GLN A 36 -14.72 -20.38 12.70
N GLY A 37 -15.71 -19.55 13.04
CA GLY A 37 -16.62 -19.77 14.17
C GLY A 37 -16.05 -19.41 15.56
N ASP A 38 -14.75 -19.17 15.69
CA ASP A 38 -14.11 -18.81 16.97
C ASP A 38 -13.15 -17.60 16.85
N ALA A 39 -13.06 -16.99 15.67
CA ALA A 39 -12.13 -15.90 15.38
C ALA A 39 -12.55 -14.55 16.00
N TRP A 40 -13.84 -14.31 16.17
CA TRP A 40 -14.37 -13.08 16.77
C TRP A 40 -15.68 -13.34 17.52
N PHE A 41 -16.04 -12.38 18.36
CA PHE A 41 -17.36 -12.32 18.97
C PHE A 41 -17.86 -10.88 19.01
N GLN A 42 -19.17 -10.72 19.01
CA GLN A 42 -19.82 -9.43 19.18
C GLN A 42 -20.05 -9.19 20.68
N LYS A 43 -19.53 -8.09 21.22
CA LYS A 43 -19.92 -7.64 22.56
C LYS A 43 -21.34 -7.07 22.49
N PRO A 44 -22.26 -7.57 23.33
CA PRO A 44 -23.59 -7.00 23.41
C PRO A 44 -23.49 -5.54 23.84
N ASP A 45 -24.31 -4.71 23.22
CA ASP A 45 -24.46 -3.32 23.61
C ASP A 45 -25.10 -3.29 25.00
N SER A 46 -24.44 -2.67 25.98
CA SER A 46 -24.98 -2.51 27.33
C SER A 46 -26.21 -1.60 27.35
N ASP A 47 -26.39 -0.75 26.33
CA ASP A 47 -27.56 0.11 26.16
C ASP A 47 -28.06 0.01 24.71
N SER A 48 -29.15 -0.73 24.51
CA SER A 48 -29.77 -0.99 23.20
C SER A 48 -30.16 0.28 22.43
N ARG A 49 -30.19 1.45 23.07
CA ARG A 49 -30.42 2.76 22.43
C ARG A 49 -29.18 3.32 21.74
N THR A 50 -27.99 2.78 22.01
CA THR A 50 -26.74 3.35 21.50
C THR A 50 -26.33 2.78 20.14
N TYR A 51 -26.89 1.65 19.71
CA TYR A 51 -26.59 0.99 18.44
C TYR A 51 -25.10 0.64 18.29
N ILE A 52 -24.42 0.39 19.41
CA ILE A 52 -22.98 0.10 19.45
C ILE A 52 -22.81 -1.41 19.33
N CYS A 53 -22.52 -1.87 18.11
CA CYS A 53 -22.01 -3.21 17.88
C CYS A 53 -20.47 -3.17 17.91
N ARG A 54 -19.89 -3.78 18.96
CA ARG A 54 -18.44 -3.95 19.08
C ARG A 54 -18.03 -5.37 18.74
N TYR A 55 -17.00 -5.50 17.93
CA TYR A 55 -16.37 -6.78 17.63
C TYR A 55 -15.04 -6.91 18.34
N GLU A 56 -14.78 -8.07 18.93
CA GLU A 56 -13.48 -8.41 19.51
C GLU A 56 -12.95 -9.70 18.90
N THR A 57 -11.64 -9.74 18.70
CA THR A 57 -10.94 -10.91 18.16
C THR A 57 -10.64 -11.91 19.26
N LYS A 58 -10.71 -13.20 18.94
CA LYS A 58 -10.42 -14.29 19.86
C LYS A 58 -9.36 -15.23 19.27
N ASN A 59 -9.74 -16.14 18.37
CA ASN A 59 -8.83 -17.14 17.82
C ASN A 59 -8.27 -16.73 16.45
N VAL A 60 -7.28 -15.85 16.49
CA VAL A 60 -6.62 -15.28 15.31
C VAL A 60 -5.10 -15.31 15.48
N SER A 61 -4.36 -15.32 14.37
CA SER A 61 -2.92 -15.10 14.39
C SER A 61 -2.60 -13.60 14.53
N TYR A 62 -1.32 -13.29 14.74
CA TYR A 62 -0.82 -11.95 14.46
C TYR A 62 -0.94 -11.64 12.95
N LEU A 63 -0.91 -10.35 12.60
CA LEU A 63 -0.74 -9.92 11.23
C LEU A 63 0.72 -10.08 10.81
N TYR A 64 0.96 -10.95 9.84
CA TYR A 64 2.25 -11.05 9.16
C TYR A 64 2.27 -10.02 8.04
N THR A 65 2.96 -8.90 8.29
CA THR A 65 2.94 -7.75 7.38
C THR A 65 3.80 -7.99 6.14
N TRP A 66 3.67 -7.11 5.15
CA TRP A 66 4.56 -7.06 3.98
C TRP A 66 6.06 -6.86 4.32
N GLN A 67 6.37 -6.42 5.56
CA GLN A 67 7.73 -6.24 6.06
C GLN A 67 8.30 -7.51 6.71
N ASP A 68 7.49 -8.57 6.83
CA ASP A 68 7.94 -9.84 7.38
C ASP A 68 9.00 -10.46 6.45
N ASN A 69 10.19 -10.71 6.99
CA ASN A 69 11.33 -11.25 6.24
C ASN A 69 11.62 -12.72 6.60
N ARG A 70 10.66 -13.48 7.14
CA ARG A 70 10.90 -14.88 7.56
C ARG A 70 11.28 -15.81 6.41
N CYS A 71 10.79 -15.50 5.20
CA CYS A 71 11.07 -16.30 4.02
C CYS A 71 12.44 -15.89 3.49
N SER A 72 13.45 -16.74 3.72
CA SER A 72 14.79 -16.53 3.18
C SER A 72 14.82 -16.74 1.65
N PRO A 73 15.82 -16.20 0.94
CA PRO A 73 15.99 -16.44 -0.49
C PRO A 73 16.06 -17.93 -0.84
N GLU A 74 16.70 -18.76 -0.01
CA GLU A 74 16.82 -20.21 -0.19
C GLU A 74 15.47 -20.89 -0.05
N PHE A 75 14.66 -20.47 0.94
CA PHE A 75 13.31 -20.97 1.11
C PHE A 75 12.45 -20.61 -0.10
N LEU A 76 12.45 -19.34 -0.52
CA LEU A 76 11.67 -18.89 -1.69
C LEU A 76 12.09 -19.64 -2.97
N SER A 77 13.39 -19.86 -3.16
CA SER A 77 13.91 -20.62 -4.30
C SER A 77 13.59 -22.11 -4.24
N SER A 78 13.32 -22.65 -3.06
CA SER A 78 12.89 -24.05 -2.87
C SER A 78 11.41 -24.28 -3.20
N LEU A 79 10.61 -23.22 -3.32
CA LEU A 79 9.19 -23.32 -3.63
C LEU A 79 8.96 -23.48 -5.14
N PRO A 80 7.89 -24.17 -5.56
CA PRO A 80 7.51 -24.24 -6.96
C PRO A 80 7.31 -22.86 -7.56
N THR A 81 7.75 -22.67 -8.81
CA THR A 81 7.61 -21.39 -9.51
C THR A 81 6.13 -21.06 -9.71
N PRO A 82 5.65 -19.89 -9.24
CA PRO A 82 4.26 -19.50 -9.40
C PRO A 82 3.92 -19.16 -10.86
N ARG A 83 2.68 -19.43 -11.26
CA ARG A 83 2.08 -18.88 -12.49
C ARG A 83 1.45 -17.53 -12.16
N SER A 84 2.33 -16.55 -11.94
CA SER A 84 2.00 -15.20 -11.50
C SER A 84 2.67 -14.15 -12.39
N HIS A 85 2.04 -12.98 -12.46
CA HIS A 85 2.57 -11.79 -13.12
C HIS A 85 3.81 -11.17 -12.43
N GLN A 86 4.14 -11.60 -11.20
CA GLN A 86 5.27 -11.10 -10.41
C GLN A 86 6.06 -12.23 -9.76
N PRO A 87 7.40 -12.06 -9.58
CA PRO A 87 8.21 -12.97 -8.77
C PRO A 87 7.69 -13.05 -7.33
N LEU A 88 7.82 -14.22 -6.73
CA LEU A 88 7.51 -14.41 -5.32
C LEU A 88 8.52 -13.64 -4.45
N ALA A 89 8.02 -12.98 -3.41
CA ALA A 89 8.85 -12.25 -2.45
C ALA A 89 8.48 -12.61 -1.01
N THR A 90 9.41 -12.36 -0.09
CA THR A 90 9.16 -12.43 1.35
C THR A 90 8.12 -11.37 1.75
N GLY A 91 7.30 -11.67 2.76
CA GLY A 91 6.17 -10.83 3.17
C GLY A 91 4.89 -11.02 2.33
N TYR A 92 4.91 -11.83 1.27
CA TYR A 92 3.70 -12.21 0.53
C TYR A 92 2.93 -13.30 1.29
N GLY A 93 1.60 -13.23 1.23
CA GLY A 93 0.71 -14.11 1.97
C GLY A 93 0.95 -15.59 1.70
N CYS A 94 0.95 -16.02 0.43
CA CYS A 94 1.20 -17.43 0.11
C CYS A 94 2.60 -17.90 0.52
N ALA A 95 3.63 -17.06 0.39
CA ALA A 95 4.98 -17.39 0.85
C ALA A 95 4.99 -17.64 2.37
N THR A 96 4.31 -16.77 3.12
CA THR A 96 4.18 -16.89 4.58
C THR A 96 3.43 -18.15 4.98
N LEU A 97 2.30 -18.45 4.32
CA LEU A 97 1.50 -19.65 4.60
C LEU A 97 2.28 -20.94 4.29
N LEU A 98 3.01 -20.98 3.17
CA LEU A 98 3.88 -22.11 2.82
C LEU A 98 5.02 -22.28 3.83
N TRP A 99 5.58 -21.17 4.32
CA TRP A 99 6.60 -21.21 5.37
C TRP A 99 6.04 -21.83 6.65
N PHE A 100 4.81 -21.47 7.05
CA PHE A 100 4.13 -22.09 8.17
C PHE A 100 3.83 -23.57 7.93
N SER A 101 3.36 -23.95 6.75
CA SER A 101 3.11 -25.36 6.41
C SER A 101 4.39 -26.20 6.56
N LYS A 102 5.54 -25.68 6.13
CA LYS A 102 6.83 -26.38 6.21
C LYS A 102 7.43 -26.42 7.62
N TYR A 103 7.50 -25.29 8.31
CA TYR A 103 8.30 -25.15 9.53
C TYR A 103 7.46 -25.17 10.82
N ARG A 104 6.16 -24.84 10.74
CA ARG A 104 5.26 -24.76 11.89
C ARG A 104 3.85 -25.31 11.59
N PRO A 105 3.73 -26.56 11.10
CA PRO A 105 2.44 -27.12 10.71
C PRO A 105 1.43 -27.22 11.86
N LEU A 106 1.90 -27.48 13.09
CA LEU A 106 1.05 -27.51 14.30
C LEU A 106 0.52 -26.12 14.69
N GLU A 107 1.20 -25.05 14.29
CA GLU A 107 0.71 -23.69 14.50
C GLU A 107 -0.32 -23.34 13.43
N LEU A 108 -0.06 -23.73 12.18
CA LEU A 108 -0.98 -23.52 11.05
C LEU A 108 -2.31 -24.27 11.24
N SER A 109 -2.29 -25.49 11.77
CA SER A 109 -3.49 -26.34 11.94
C SER A 109 -4.53 -25.77 12.91
N LYS A 110 -4.19 -24.72 13.68
CA LYS A 110 -5.13 -24.00 14.53
C LYS A 110 -6.09 -23.12 13.73
N TYR A 111 -5.77 -22.85 12.46
CA TYR A 111 -6.50 -21.93 11.60
C TYR A 111 -6.99 -22.68 10.36
N ASP A 112 -8.14 -22.25 9.84
CA ASP A 112 -8.74 -22.81 8.63
C ASP A 112 -9.11 -21.72 7.60
N ARG A 113 -8.84 -20.45 7.91
CA ARG A 113 -9.00 -19.31 7.01
C ARG A 113 -7.77 -18.42 7.05
N ALA A 114 -7.45 -17.80 5.91
CA ALA A 114 -6.46 -16.75 5.80
C ALA A 114 -6.96 -15.64 4.87
N GLY A 115 -6.40 -14.44 5.02
CA GLY A 115 -6.72 -13.27 4.20
C GLY A 115 -5.83 -12.09 4.58
N THR A 116 -6.00 -10.93 3.94
CA THR A 116 -5.41 -9.70 4.48
C THR A 116 -6.12 -9.29 5.78
N ILE A 117 -5.56 -8.33 6.51
CA ILE A 117 -6.22 -7.80 7.72
C ILE A 117 -7.58 -7.13 7.41
N HIS A 118 -7.75 -6.61 6.19
CA HIS A 118 -8.99 -5.96 5.76
C HIS A 118 -9.99 -6.98 5.20
N ASP A 119 -9.54 -8.07 4.57
CA ASP A 119 -10.43 -9.21 4.27
C ASP A 119 -10.98 -9.84 5.54
N PHE A 120 -10.15 -10.00 6.58
CA PHE A 120 -10.59 -10.45 7.90
C PHE A 120 -11.64 -9.51 8.50
N PHE A 121 -11.42 -8.20 8.40
CA PHE A 121 -12.37 -7.21 8.89
C PHE A 121 -13.72 -7.27 8.15
N VAL A 122 -13.71 -7.42 6.82
CA VAL A 122 -14.91 -7.62 6.02
C VAL A 122 -15.63 -8.92 6.39
N ALA A 123 -14.89 -10.02 6.55
CA ALA A 123 -15.43 -11.31 7.00
C ALA A 123 -16.12 -11.19 8.36
N MET A 124 -15.52 -10.46 9.29
CA MET A 124 -16.07 -10.20 10.62
C MET A 124 -17.36 -9.36 10.58
N LEU A 125 -17.40 -8.27 9.80
CA LEU A 125 -18.58 -7.42 9.66
C LEU A 125 -19.77 -8.15 9.03
N CYS A 126 -19.49 -8.96 8.01
CA CYS A 126 -20.52 -9.67 7.25
C CYS A 126 -20.81 -11.09 7.77
N GLY A 127 -20.11 -11.54 8.81
CA GLY A 127 -20.25 -12.89 9.33
C GLY A 127 -19.95 -13.98 8.29
N LEU A 128 -18.98 -13.75 7.42
CA LEU A 128 -18.70 -14.67 6.31
C LEU A 128 -18.16 -16.02 6.81
N GLU A 129 -18.62 -17.10 6.17
CA GLU A 129 -18.08 -18.45 6.39
C GLU A 129 -16.70 -18.64 5.75
N HIS A 130 -16.51 -18.02 4.58
CA HIS A 130 -15.26 -18.00 3.83
C HIS A 130 -14.88 -16.55 3.52
N PRO A 131 -13.61 -16.14 3.72
CA PRO A 131 -13.18 -14.80 3.37
C PRO A 131 -13.31 -14.56 1.87
N VAL A 132 -13.75 -13.36 1.54
CA VAL A 132 -13.78 -12.84 0.18
C VAL A 132 -12.63 -11.86 0.02
N MET A 133 -11.85 -12.02 -1.05
CA MET A 133 -10.69 -11.20 -1.37
C MET A 133 -10.82 -10.64 -2.79
N SER A 134 -10.44 -9.38 -3.01
CA SER A 134 -10.41 -8.85 -4.36
C SER A 134 -9.23 -9.39 -5.18
N VAL A 135 -9.37 -9.45 -6.50
CA VAL A 135 -8.29 -9.82 -7.44
C VAL A 135 -6.99 -9.03 -7.22
N GLN A 136 -7.08 -7.77 -6.77
CA GLN A 136 -5.92 -6.92 -6.46
C GLN A 136 -5.10 -7.45 -5.28
N ASN A 137 -5.77 -7.81 -4.18
CA ASN A 137 -5.11 -8.38 -3.02
C ASN A 137 -4.58 -9.79 -3.31
N ALA A 138 -5.33 -10.59 -4.08
CA ALA A 138 -4.92 -11.93 -4.47
C ALA A 138 -3.66 -11.91 -5.34
N ALA A 139 -3.60 -11.00 -6.31
CA ALA A 139 -2.41 -10.77 -7.14
C ALA A 139 -1.17 -10.42 -6.29
N ALA A 140 -1.36 -9.74 -5.16
CA ALA A 140 -0.29 -9.35 -4.25
C ALA A 140 0.21 -10.48 -3.32
N TRP A 141 -0.34 -11.70 -3.42
CA TRP A 141 0.07 -12.87 -2.63
C TRP A 141 1.01 -13.84 -3.37
N GLY A 142 1.24 -13.64 -4.67
CA GLY A 142 2.31 -14.31 -5.43
C GLY A 142 1.97 -15.62 -6.14
N TYR A 143 0.91 -16.34 -5.74
CA TYR A 143 0.45 -17.58 -6.40
C TYR A 143 -0.95 -17.43 -7.01
N PHE A 144 -1.16 -16.29 -7.67
CA PHE A 144 -2.42 -15.94 -8.30
C PHE A 144 -2.20 -15.60 -9.77
N ASP A 145 -2.96 -16.26 -10.65
CA ASP A 145 -2.97 -15.96 -12.07
C ASP A 145 -3.93 -14.78 -12.30
N ALA A 146 -3.38 -13.61 -12.60
CA ALA A 146 -4.17 -12.40 -12.81
C ALA A 146 -4.99 -12.41 -14.12
N ALA A 147 -4.63 -13.26 -15.09
CA ALA A 147 -5.38 -13.38 -16.35
C ALA A 147 -6.56 -14.34 -16.20
N ALA A 148 -6.32 -15.50 -15.58
CA ALA A 148 -7.37 -16.47 -15.26
C ALA A 148 -8.21 -16.09 -14.04
N LYS A 149 -7.72 -15.14 -13.22
CA LYS A 149 -8.32 -14.66 -11.97
C LYS A 149 -8.52 -15.76 -10.93
N THR A 150 -7.58 -16.70 -10.87
CA THR A 150 -7.64 -17.87 -9.99
C THR A 150 -6.33 -18.11 -9.26
N TRP A 151 -6.41 -18.73 -8.10
CA TRP A 151 -5.25 -19.24 -7.39
C TRP A 151 -4.56 -20.36 -8.19
N ASN A 152 -3.24 -20.45 -8.09
CA ASN A 152 -2.47 -21.59 -8.60
C ASN A 152 -2.66 -22.81 -7.68
N THR A 153 -3.88 -23.33 -7.58
CA THR A 153 -4.28 -24.37 -6.60
C THR A 153 -3.52 -25.68 -6.78
N ASP A 154 -3.24 -26.09 -8.01
CA ASP A 154 -2.41 -27.24 -8.35
C ASP A 154 -0.99 -27.11 -7.75
N ILE A 155 -0.38 -25.93 -7.94
CA ILE A 155 0.97 -25.64 -7.44
C ILE A 155 0.99 -25.55 -5.92
N LEU A 156 0.02 -24.83 -5.34
CA LEU A 156 -0.09 -24.63 -3.89
C LEU A 156 -0.37 -25.94 -3.16
N SER A 157 -1.25 -26.79 -3.68
CA SER A 157 -1.53 -28.11 -3.12
C SER A 157 -0.31 -29.02 -3.19
N ALA A 158 0.41 -29.03 -4.32
CA ALA A 158 1.65 -29.81 -4.45
C ALA A 158 2.76 -29.31 -3.50
N ALA A 159 2.78 -28.02 -3.18
CA ALA A 159 3.67 -27.42 -2.20
C ALA A 159 3.24 -27.65 -0.73
N GLY A 160 2.13 -28.37 -0.50
CA GLY A 160 1.63 -28.72 0.83
C GLY A 160 0.81 -27.64 1.52
N LEU A 161 0.25 -26.67 0.79
CA LEU A 161 -0.67 -25.69 1.37
C LEU A 161 -2.10 -26.26 1.47
N PRO A 162 -2.75 -26.25 2.65
CA PRO A 162 -4.17 -26.52 2.76
C PRO A 162 -4.99 -25.45 2.02
N LEU A 163 -5.65 -25.84 0.92
CA LEU A 163 -6.36 -24.88 0.06
C LEU A 163 -7.56 -24.22 0.75
N GLU A 164 -8.11 -24.82 1.81
CA GLU A 164 -9.19 -24.26 2.62
C GLU A 164 -8.84 -22.93 3.29
N LEU A 165 -7.54 -22.64 3.48
CA LEU A 165 -7.06 -21.37 3.99
C LEU A 165 -7.27 -20.23 2.99
N LEU A 166 -7.32 -20.52 1.69
CA LEU A 166 -7.35 -19.48 0.66
C LEU A 166 -8.73 -18.82 0.58
N PRO A 167 -8.80 -17.47 0.47
CA PRO A 167 -10.04 -16.77 0.21
C PRO A 167 -10.68 -17.13 -1.13
N THR A 168 -12.00 -16.97 -1.18
CA THR A 168 -12.73 -16.83 -2.45
C THR A 168 -12.38 -15.50 -3.08
N VAL A 169 -11.99 -15.51 -4.36
CA VAL A 169 -11.57 -14.29 -5.06
C VAL A 169 -12.72 -13.74 -5.90
N VAL A 170 -12.93 -12.42 -5.83
CA VAL A 170 -13.93 -11.68 -6.61
C VAL A 170 -13.30 -10.47 -7.29
N GLU A 171 -14.00 -9.90 -8.27
CA GLU A 171 -13.56 -8.66 -8.92
C GLU A 171 -13.47 -7.50 -7.93
N SER A 172 -12.59 -6.55 -8.22
CA SER A 172 -12.50 -5.32 -7.44
C SER A 172 -13.77 -4.49 -7.59
N GLY A 173 -14.37 -4.12 -6.46
CA GLY A 173 -15.63 -3.37 -6.41
C GLY A 173 -16.84 -4.25 -6.12
N GLU A 174 -16.73 -5.58 -6.20
CA GLU A 174 -17.83 -6.49 -5.91
C GLU A 174 -18.23 -6.48 -4.43
N VAL A 175 -19.52 -6.75 -4.16
CA VAL A 175 -20.04 -6.91 -2.81
C VAL A 175 -19.52 -8.23 -2.22
N ALA A 176 -18.84 -8.17 -1.08
CA ALA A 176 -18.40 -9.36 -0.35
C ALA A 176 -19.47 -9.94 0.57
N GLY A 177 -20.41 -9.11 1.02
CA GLY A 177 -21.51 -9.49 1.88
C GLY A 177 -22.27 -8.27 2.40
N GLU A 178 -23.12 -8.47 3.40
CA GLU A 178 -23.88 -7.39 4.04
C GLU A 178 -23.65 -7.39 5.54
N LEU A 179 -23.82 -6.23 6.18
CA LEU A 179 -23.76 -6.13 7.63
C LEU A 179 -24.81 -7.03 8.29
N THR A 180 -24.36 -7.91 9.18
CA THR A 180 -25.21 -8.85 9.93
C THR A 180 -26.04 -8.20 11.03
N SER A 181 -25.60 -7.04 11.52
CA SER A 181 -26.24 -6.25 12.56
C SER A 181 -25.98 -4.76 12.34
N ASN A 182 -26.70 -3.89 13.07
CA ASN A 182 -26.42 -2.46 13.05
C ASN A 182 -25.01 -2.20 13.60
N TRP A 183 -24.17 -1.49 12.85
CA TRP A 183 -22.79 -1.21 13.24
C TRP A 183 -22.58 0.28 13.50
N TYR A 184 -22.60 0.69 14.79
CA TYR A 184 -22.51 2.10 15.19
C TYR A 184 -23.57 3.01 14.52
N ALA A 185 -24.80 2.50 14.40
CA ALA A 185 -25.92 3.11 13.66
C ALA A 185 -25.89 3.00 12.12
N ILE A 186 -24.85 2.39 11.52
CA ILE A 186 -24.93 1.93 10.13
C ILE A 186 -25.96 0.80 10.06
N PRO A 187 -26.97 0.85 9.17
CA PRO A 187 -28.04 -0.14 9.14
C PRO A 187 -27.55 -1.56 8.84
N LYS A 188 -28.13 -2.55 9.52
CA LYS A 188 -28.07 -3.96 9.12
C LYS A 188 -28.51 -4.09 7.64
N GLY A 189 -27.86 -4.97 6.90
CA GLY A 189 -28.12 -5.16 5.47
C GLY A 189 -27.37 -4.16 4.57
N THR A 190 -26.59 -3.24 5.13
CA THR A 190 -25.72 -2.37 4.32
C THR A 190 -24.67 -3.23 3.59
N PRO A 191 -24.57 -3.17 2.25
CA PRO A 191 -23.56 -3.90 1.51
C PRO A 191 -22.14 -3.49 1.90
N VAL A 192 -21.26 -4.48 2.00
CA VAL A 192 -19.83 -4.32 2.27
C VAL A 192 -19.06 -4.82 1.06
N ILE A 193 -18.25 -3.94 0.48
CA ILE A 193 -17.44 -4.22 -0.71
C ILE A 193 -16.21 -5.06 -0.33
N ALA A 194 -15.85 -6.00 -1.21
CA ALA A 194 -14.62 -6.76 -1.12
C ALA A 194 -13.43 -5.82 -0.92
N SER A 195 -12.58 -6.15 0.04
CA SER A 195 -11.55 -5.23 0.47
C SER A 195 -10.53 -4.97 -0.65
N LEU A 196 -10.00 -3.76 -0.70
CA LEU A 196 -9.16 -3.28 -1.80
C LEU A 196 -7.76 -2.88 -1.30
N GLY A 197 -6.77 -2.92 -2.18
CA GLY A 197 -5.40 -2.53 -1.85
C GLY A 197 -5.19 -1.02 -1.87
N GLN A 198 -4.50 -0.46 -0.86
CA GLN A 198 -4.33 0.99 -0.69
C GLN A 198 -3.79 1.71 -1.94
N ILE A 199 -2.73 1.17 -2.57
CA ILE A 199 -2.07 1.80 -3.71
C ILE A 199 -2.98 1.83 -4.94
N CYS A 200 -3.72 0.75 -5.20
CA CYS A 200 -4.64 0.64 -6.34
C CYS A 200 -5.79 1.66 -6.25
N ILE A 201 -6.26 1.93 -5.03
CA ILE A 201 -7.40 2.80 -4.79
C ILE A 201 -7.02 4.28 -4.81
N GLN A 202 -5.84 4.63 -4.28
CA GLN A 202 -5.33 5.98 -4.37
C GLN A 202 -5.26 6.44 -5.83
N LEU A 203 -4.94 5.52 -6.75
CA LEU A 203 -4.98 5.75 -8.19
C LEU A 203 -6.40 5.98 -8.73
N ILE A 204 -7.37 5.14 -8.36
CA ILE A 204 -8.78 5.31 -8.77
C ILE A 204 -9.29 6.71 -8.41
N GLN A 205 -8.96 7.16 -7.20
CA GLN A 205 -9.31 8.50 -6.72
C GLN A 205 -8.66 9.60 -7.57
N LEU A 206 -7.35 9.52 -7.82
CA LEU A 206 -6.65 10.51 -8.64
C LEU A 206 -7.20 10.55 -10.08
N CYS A 207 -7.56 9.41 -10.65
CA CYS A 207 -8.19 9.33 -11.97
C CYS A 207 -9.58 9.97 -11.98
N ALA A 208 -10.41 9.70 -10.96
CA ALA A 208 -11.74 10.29 -10.84
C ALA A 208 -11.69 11.80 -10.61
N ALA A 209 -10.76 12.26 -9.77
CA ALA A 209 -10.66 13.66 -9.34
C ALA A 209 -10.08 14.59 -10.41
N ASN A 210 -9.31 14.05 -11.35
CA ASN A 210 -8.70 14.81 -12.44
C ASN A 210 -9.46 14.73 -13.77
N GLN A 211 -10.73 14.28 -13.73
CA GLN A 211 -11.62 14.15 -14.89
C GLN A 211 -10.81 13.78 -16.13
N ALA A 212 -10.16 12.61 -16.12
CA ALA A 212 -9.89 11.97 -17.39
C ALA A 212 -11.27 11.56 -17.96
N THR A 213 -11.98 12.53 -18.55
CA THR A 213 -12.68 12.29 -19.81
C THR A 213 -11.64 11.61 -20.69
N ASP A 214 -11.73 10.33 -20.97
CA ASP A 214 -12.77 9.84 -21.84
C ASP A 214 -13.82 8.94 -21.16
N VAL A 215 -15.02 9.50 -21.03
CA VAL A 215 -16.25 8.71 -21.09
C VAL A 215 -16.38 8.23 -22.53
N THR A 216 -16.65 6.93 -22.67
CA THR A 216 -16.72 6.14 -23.88
C THR A 216 -17.63 6.69 -24.98
N SER A 217 -17.08 6.83 -26.18
CA SER A 217 -17.74 6.61 -27.48
C SER A 217 -16.64 6.23 -28.48
N ASP A 218 -16.95 5.36 -29.45
CA ASP A 218 -16.07 4.79 -30.49
C ASP A 218 -14.77 5.57 -30.78
N ASP A 219 -13.66 4.83 -30.83
CA ASP A 219 -12.32 5.27 -31.26
C ASP A 219 -11.49 6.15 -30.29
N GLY A 220 -10.93 5.49 -29.25
CA GLY A 220 -9.48 5.51 -29.04
C GLY A 220 -8.81 6.73 -28.40
N VAL A 221 -8.94 6.87 -27.08
CA VAL A 221 -7.90 7.46 -26.19
C VAL A 221 -7.86 6.64 -24.90
N ARG A 222 -6.66 6.19 -24.49
CA ARG A 222 -6.44 5.15 -23.47
C ARG A 222 -5.57 5.68 -22.33
N PRO A 223 -6.04 5.75 -21.08
CA PRO A 223 -5.14 5.94 -19.94
C PRO A 223 -4.29 4.68 -19.80
N VAL A 224 -2.96 4.78 -19.92
CA VAL A 224 -2.11 3.67 -19.47
C VAL A 224 -2.04 3.68 -17.96
N TYR A 225 -2.96 2.93 -17.38
CA TYR A 225 -2.62 1.76 -16.59
C TYR A 225 -3.55 0.65 -17.06
N GLY A 226 -2.96 -0.40 -17.67
CA GLY A 226 -3.65 -1.33 -18.56
C GLY A 226 -4.94 -1.95 -18.03
N ARG A 227 -5.95 -2.03 -18.90
CA ARG A 227 -6.94 -3.12 -18.85
C ARG A 227 -6.21 -4.48 -18.76
N PRO A 228 -6.85 -5.52 -18.20
CA PRO A 228 -6.43 -6.89 -18.46
C PRO A 228 -6.35 -7.08 -19.97
N ILE A 229 -5.14 -7.36 -20.48
CA ILE A 229 -4.90 -7.68 -21.88
C ILE A 229 -5.55 -9.05 -22.12
N LEU A 230 -6.84 -9.04 -22.40
CA LEU A 230 -7.57 -10.11 -23.07
C LEU A 230 -7.97 -9.55 -24.43
N GLU A 231 -7.00 -9.39 -25.32
CA GLU A 231 -7.17 -9.69 -26.75
C GLU A 231 -5.84 -9.66 -27.51
N ARG A 232 -5.74 -10.62 -28.44
CA ARG A 232 -4.60 -11.05 -29.25
C ARG A 232 -3.69 -9.92 -29.75
N SER A 233 -2.55 -9.74 -29.10
CA SER A 233 -1.30 -9.43 -29.81
C SER A 233 -0.10 -9.91 -28.99
N ARG A 234 0.88 -10.48 -29.69
CA ARG A 234 2.07 -11.13 -29.13
C ARG A 234 3.01 -10.12 -28.47
N PHE A 235 2.64 -9.57 -27.32
CA PHE A 235 3.55 -8.81 -26.46
C PHE A 235 3.95 -9.68 -25.26
N SER A 236 5.22 -10.06 -25.29
CA SER A 236 5.95 -10.82 -24.28
C SER A 236 5.62 -10.36 -22.84
N GLN A 237 5.32 -11.35 -21.98
CA GLN A 237 5.02 -11.31 -20.55
C GLN A 237 6.13 -10.71 -19.65
N ARG A 238 6.93 -9.76 -20.13
CA ARG A 238 7.97 -9.11 -19.34
C ARG A 238 7.57 -7.66 -19.05
N ARG A 239 7.35 -7.38 -17.76
CA ARG A 239 7.26 -6.05 -17.10
C ARG A 239 5.84 -5.51 -16.89
N GLN A 240 5.13 -6.07 -15.91
CA GLN A 240 4.24 -5.28 -15.07
C GLN A 240 5.08 -4.70 -13.91
N CYS A 241 5.26 -3.37 -13.90
CA CYS A 241 6.20 -2.67 -13.01
C CYS A 241 5.72 -2.51 -11.55
N PHE A 242 4.55 -3.04 -11.18
CA PHE A 242 3.98 -2.87 -9.83
C PHE A 242 4.79 -3.56 -8.72
N GLY A 243 5.54 -4.62 -9.04
CA GLY A 243 6.47 -5.30 -8.10
C GLY A 243 7.83 -4.61 -7.92
N ARG A 244 8.11 -3.54 -8.69
CA ARG A 244 9.37 -2.77 -8.64
C ARG A 244 9.21 -1.41 -7.96
N LEU A 245 8.23 -1.24 -7.07
CA LEU A 245 8.19 -0.04 -6.23
C LEU A 245 9.15 -0.22 -5.05
N PRO A 246 10.09 0.72 -4.82
CA PRO A 246 11.15 0.55 -3.83
C PRO A 246 10.58 0.30 -2.42
N LYS A 247 11.26 -0.51 -1.59
CA LYS A 247 10.99 -0.58 -0.12
C LYS A 247 11.01 0.82 0.51
N ILE A 248 11.79 1.69 -0.11
CA ILE A 248 12.04 3.09 0.21
C ILE A 248 10.88 4.02 -0.16
N TRP A 249 9.96 3.71 -1.08
CA TRP A 249 8.84 4.66 -1.26
C TRP A 249 7.99 4.72 0.01
N GLU A 250 7.69 3.61 0.66
CA GLU A 250 6.95 3.64 1.93
C GLU A 250 7.82 4.10 3.11
N ARG A 251 9.08 3.66 3.23
CA ARG A 251 9.95 3.99 4.38
C ARG A 251 10.71 5.33 4.27
N THR A 252 11.02 5.80 3.07
CA THR A 252 11.70 7.09 2.83
C THR A 252 10.72 8.25 2.76
N LEU A 253 9.44 8.00 2.45
CA LEU A 253 8.37 8.94 2.79
C LEU A 253 8.28 9.13 4.31
N THR A 254 8.45 8.07 5.11
CA THR A 254 8.50 8.17 6.59
C THR A 254 9.73 8.90 7.10
N LEU A 255 10.93 8.66 6.54
CA LEU A 255 12.14 9.44 6.89
C LEU A 255 12.03 10.90 6.41
N GLY A 256 11.50 11.14 5.21
CA GLY A 256 11.24 12.48 4.71
C GLY A 256 10.17 13.22 5.51
N ALA A 257 9.14 12.52 5.99
CA ALA A 257 8.12 13.06 6.90
C ALA A 257 8.68 13.31 8.31
N ALA A 258 9.57 12.44 8.82
CA ALA A 258 10.28 12.65 10.09
C ALA A 258 11.24 13.86 10.03
N CYS A 259 11.81 14.17 8.84
CA CYS A 259 12.54 15.42 8.62
C CYS A 259 11.64 16.66 8.47
N CYS A 260 10.31 16.50 8.37
CA CYS A 260 9.32 17.57 8.25
C CYS A 260 8.43 17.72 9.50
N GLU A 261 8.59 16.87 10.53
CA GLU A 261 7.95 17.04 11.83
C GLU A 261 8.80 18.03 12.65
N GLU A 262 8.22 19.18 12.97
CA GLU A 262 8.83 20.07 13.97
C GLU A 262 8.85 19.36 15.33
N PRO A 263 9.96 19.43 16.10
CA PRO A 263 9.97 18.86 17.43
C PRO A 263 8.99 19.64 18.34
N GLU A 264 8.09 18.91 19.00
CA GLU A 264 7.36 19.38 20.19
C GLU A 264 8.37 19.98 21.19
N PRO A 265 8.06 21.11 21.85
CA PRO A 265 9.02 21.79 22.72
C PRO A 265 9.30 20.95 23.97
N ALA A 266 10.41 20.20 23.94
CA ALA A 266 10.96 19.55 25.11
C ALA A 266 11.54 20.63 26.04
N SER A 267 11.00 20.71 27.26
CA SER A 267 11.55 21.49 28.36
C SER A 267 12.99 21.03 28.66
N THR A 268 13.98 21.82 28.26
CA THR A 268 15.39 21.54 28.54
C THR A 268 15.77 22.02 29.94
N SER A 269 16.14 21.09 30.81
CA SER A 269 17.03 21.38 31.94
C SER A 269 18.44 21.63 31.41
N SER A 270 19.10 22.60 32.03
CA SER A 270 20.40 23.17 31.72
C SER A 270 21.56 22.16 31.78
N ASP A 271 22.60 22.39 30.97
CA ASP A 271 23.98 22.65 31.43
C ASP A 271 25.01 22.43 30.29
N ALA A 272 25.49 23.52 29.68
CA ALA A 272 26.87 23.68 29.18
C ALA A 272 27.12 25.15 28.76
N PRO A 273 28.34 25.70 28.94
CA PRO A 273 28.58 27.14 28.90
C PRO A 273 28.67 27.69 27.48
N ALA A 274 28.16 28.90 27.30
CA ALA A 274 28.23 29.68 26.08
C ALA A 274 29.67 30.18 25.84
N ASP A 275 30.26 29.78 24.71
CA ASP A 275 31.40 30.49 24.13
C ASP A 275 30.87 31.41 23.03
N LYS A 276 30.96 32.71 23.29
CA LYS A 276 30.56 33.78 22.39
C LYS A 276 31.81 34.20 21.62
N ASP A 277 31.90 33.79 20.36
CA ASP A 277 32.52 34.57 19.29
C ASP A 277 32.39 33.85 17.94
N SER A 278 31.38 34.23 17.15
CA SER A 278 31.34 34.08 15.68
C SER A 278 30.16 34.85 15.09
N PRO A 279 30.38 35.71 14.07
CA PRO A 279 29.31 36.48 13.46
C PRO A 279 28.65 35.64 12.35
N CYS A 280 27.44 35.14 12.60
CA CYS A 280 26.56 34.69 11.52
C CYS A 280 25.11 34.69 12.01
N SER A 281 24.57 35.89 12.28
CA SER A 281 23.12 36.09 12.24
C SER A 281 22.69 36.29 10.79
N ASP A 282 21.45 35.88 10.55
CA ASP A 282 20.64 36.09 9.34
C ASP A 282 20.89 35.09 8.21
N HIS A 283 19.90 34.22 7.99
CA HIS A 283 19.14 34.03 6.73
C HIS A 283 18.33 32.72 6.80
N MET A 284 17.20 32.75 7.51
CA MET A 284 16.11 31.77 7.39
C MET A 284 14.85 32.50 6.89
N ALA A 285 14.90 32.97 5.65
CA ALA A 285 13.74 33.38 4.84
C ALA A 285 14.24 33.75 3.44
N GLY A 286 14.19 32.82 2.47
CA GLY A 286 14.57 33.12 1.09
C GLY A 286 14.63 31.88 0.20
N GLY A 287 13.90 31.91 -0.91
CA GLY A 287 13.59 30.77 -1.77
C GLY A 287 14.77 29.89 -2.21
N THR A 288 14.54 28.58 -2.13
CA THR A 288 15.47 27.51 -2.52
C THR A 288 15.66 27.42 -4.04
N ARG A 289 16.41 28.36 -4.62
CA ARG A 289 17.28 28.05 -5.77
C ARG A 289 18.53 27.35 -5.22
N GLY A 290 18.38 26.08 -4.83
CA GLY A 290 19.47 25.30 -4.28
C GLY A 290 20.57 25.12 -5.33
N ARG A 291 21.79 25.57 -5.02
CA ARG A 291 22.99 25.39 -5.85
C ARG A 291 23.11 23.92 -6.27
N GLU A 292 23.49 23.69 -7.53
CA GLU A 292 23.81 22.34 -8.03
C GLU A 292 24.83 21.65 -7.12
N THR A 293 24.68 20.35 -6.96
CA THR A 293 25.58 19.51 -6.17
C THR A 293 26.10 18.37 -7.02
N LEU A 294 27.41 18.14 -6.93
CA LEU A 294 28.08 16.99 -7.55
C LEU A 294 28.06 15.75 -6.64
N MET A 295 27.57 15.90 -5.41
CA MET A 295 27.38 14.77 -4.49
C MET A 295 26.34 13.83 -5.06
N VAL A 296 26.61 12.54 -5.01
CA VAL A 296 25.67 11.49 -5.44
C VAL A 296 25.31 10.67 -4.23
N ILE A 297 24.00 10.55 -3.95
CA ILE A 297 23.47 9.70 -2.89
C ILE A 297 22.64 8.61 -3.54
N THR A 298 22.97 7.35 -3.23
CA THR A 298 22.18 6.17 -3.58
C THR A 298 21.37 5.79 -2.34
N PRO A 299 20.05 6.05 -2.30
CA PRO A 299 19.26 6.01 -1.06
C PRO A 299 18.78 4.61 -0.67
N THR A 300 19.55 3.56 -0.96
CA THR A 300 19.19 2.14 -0.78
C THR A 300 19.52 1.62 0.62
N VAL A 301 19.32 2.43 1.65
CA VAL A 301 19.71 2.10 3.05
C VAL A 301 19.01 0.88 3.64
N PHE A 302 17.91 0.42 3.03
CA PHE A 302 17.17 -0.78 3.43
C PHE A 302 17.18 -1.89 2.37
N GLY A 303 18.09 -1.79 1.39
CA GLY A 303 18.03 -2.58 0.16
C GLY A 303 16.86 -2.21 -0.74
N GLU A 304 16.82 -2.84 -1.91
CA GLU A 304 15.71 -2.73 -2.85
C GLU A 304 14.87 -4.00 -2.90
N ARG A 305 13.62 -3.89 -3.38
CA ARG A 305 12.77 -5.10 -3.52
C ARG A 305 13.36 -6.14 -4.47
N HIS A 306 14.00 -5.67 -5.54
CA HIS A 306 14.61 -6.52 -6.55
C HIS A 306 16.08 -6.88 -6.24
N SER A 307 16.69 -6.18 -5.28
CA SER A 307 18.09 -6.38 -4.84
C SER A 307 18.23 -6.04 -3.35
N PRO A 308 17.76 -6.91 -2.44
CA PRO A 308 17.74 -6.64 -0.99
C PRO A 308 19.12 -6.42 -0.36
N GLU A 309 20.16 -6.93 -1.00
CA GLU A 309 21.56 -6.88 -0.59
C GLU A 309 22.27 -5.54 -0.91
N VAL A 310 21.65 -4.68 -1.71
CA VAL A 310 22.25 -3.40 -2.10
C VAL A 310 22.24 -2.42 -0.93
N ASN A 311 23.40 -1.83 -0.65
CA ASN A 311 23.55 -0.84 0.43
C ASN A 311 23.42 0.59 -0.08
N GLY A 312 22.97 1.48 0.81
CA GLY A 312 23.02 2.92 0.55
C GLY A 312 24.46 3.45 0.51
N SER A 313 24.70 4.49 -0.28
CA SER A 313 26.02 5.11 -0.38
C SER A 313 25.93 6.61 -0.68
N ALA A 314 26.98 7.34 -0.31
CA ALA A 314 27.19 8.72 -0.70
C ALA A 314 28.61 8.87 -1.26
N SER A 315 28.74 9.52 -2.42
CA SER A 315 30.02 9.71 -3.11
C SER A 315 30.20 11.16 -3.57
N ASN A 316 31.43 11.51 -3.98
CA ASN A 316 31.83 12.86 -4.36
C ASN A 316 31.66 13.91 -3.24
N ILE A 317 31.95 13.52 -2.00
CA ILE A 317 31.92 14.41 -0.84
C ILE A 317 33.19 15.29 -0.81
N ARG A 318 33.01 16.59 -0.66
CA ARG A 318 34.08 17.61 -0.54
C ARG A 318 33.70 18.61 0.56
N CYS A 319 34.68 19.30 1.13
CA CYS A 319 34.44 20.34 2.14
C CYS A 319 33.40 21.40 1.69
N GLY A 320 33.35 21.71 0.38
CA GLY A 320 32.43 22.70 -0.19
C GLY A 320 31.01 22.22 -0.52
N ASN A 321 30.66 20.94 -0.35
CA ASN A 321 29.33 20.41 -0.73
C ASN A 321 28.57 19.67 0.40
N LEU A 322 28.99 19.84 1.66
CA LEU A 322 28.37 19.24 2.84
C LEU A 322 27.27 20.08 3.51
N LYS A 323 26.88 21.21 2.90
CA LYS A 323 25.77 22.01 3.45
C LYS A 323 24.47 21.22 3.37
N LEU A 324 23.61 21.35 4.39
CA LEU A 324 22.34 20.63 4.49
C LEU A 324 21.51 20.67 3.20
N GLY A 325 21.37 21.84 2.58
CA GLY A 325 20.63 21.98 1.32
C GLY A 325 21.21 21.19 0.14
N GLN A 326 22.54 21.03 0.07
CA GLN A 326 23.21 20.25 -0.99
C GLN A 326 23.09 18.75 -0.73
N VAL A 327 23.22 18.33 0.53
CA VAL A 327 23.00 16.93 0.93
C VAL A 327 21.54 16.53 0.66
N MET A 328 20.57 17.34 1.05
CA MET A 328 19.15 17.09 0.83
C MET A 328 18.79 17.03 -0.66
N ARG A 329 19.37 17.93 -1.49
CA ARG A 329 19.18 17.87 -2.94
C ARG A 329 19.77 16.60 -3.55
N ALA A 330 20.99 16.21 -3.15
CA ALA A 330 21.61 14.97 -3.61
C ALA A 330 20.78 13.74 -3.23
N LEU A 331 20.20 13.72 -2.03
CA LEU A 331 19.29 12.67 -1.57
C LEU A 331 18.01 12.62 -2.41
N CYS A 332 17.34 13.76 -2.62
CA CYS A 332 16.13 13.84 -3.44
C CYS A 332 16.39 13.38 -4.88
N LYS A 333 17.50 13.84 -5.48
CA LYS A 333 17.95 13.39 -6.79
C LYS A 333 18.20 11.89 -6.84
N GLY A 334 18.83 11.33 -5.80
CA GLY A 334 19.03 9.89 -5.64
C GLY A 334 17.72 9.09 -5.59
N ILE A 335 16.72 9.59 -4.85
CA ILE A 335 15.38 8.96 -4.76
C ILE A 335 14.72 8.93 -6.13
N VAL A 336 14.71 10.07 -6.82
CA VAL A 336 14.10 10.20 -8.15
C VAL A 336 14.85 9.35 -9.19
N ALA A 337 16.18 9.33 -9.16
CA ALA A 337 17.00 8.49 -10.03
C ALA A 337 16.73 7.00 -9.82
N ASN A 338 16.59 6.57 -8.57
CA ASN A 338 16.23 5.18 -8.25
C ASN A 338 14.86 4.83 -8.85
N LEU A 339 13.84 5.69 -8.67
CA LEU A 339 12.53 5.49 -9.29
C LEU A 339 12.61 5.41 -10.82
N HIS A 340 13.34 6.33 -11.44
CA HIS A 340 13.52 6.37 -12.88
C HIS A 340 14.24 5.12 -13.42
N SER A 341 15.13 4.50 -12.63
CA SER A 341 15.77 3.23 -13.01
C SER A 341 14.76 2.08 -13.14
N MET A 342 13.69 2.12 -12.34
CA MET A 342 12.63 1.10 -12.31
C MET A 342 11.49 1.39 -13.28
N MET A 343 11.17 2.68 -13.46
CA MET A 343 10.16 3.17 -14.37
C MET A 343 10.69 4.38 -15.15
N PRO A 344 11.51 4.15 -16.21
CA PRO A 344 12.08 5.22 -17.00
C PRO A 344 11.03 6.05 -17.72
N ARG A 345 11.37 7.31 -18.04
CA ARG A 345 10.51 8.19 -18.84
C ARG A 345 10.07 7.55 -20.17
N SER A 346 10.97 6.85 -20.87
CA SER A 346 10.63 6.19 -22.13
C SER A 346 9.47 5.20 -21.96
N VAL A 347 9.45 4.44 -20.87
CA VAL A 347 8.36 3.50 -20.57
C VAL A 347 7.04 4.25 -20.37
N LEU A 348 7.07 5.44 -19.75
CA LEU A 348 5.88 6.28 -19.60
C LEU A 348 5.39 6.83 -20.95
N LEU A 349 6.30 7.25 -21.83
CA LEU A 349 5.94 7.78 -23.14
C LEU A 349 5.44 6.70 -24.10
N ASP A 350 6.05 5.52 -24.10
CA ASP A 350 5.59 4.35 -24.87
C ASP A 350 4.18 3.93 -24.43
N ALA A 351 3.87 4.20 -23.16
CA ALA A 351 2.55 4.08 -22.56
C ALA A 351 1.62 5.27 -22.86
N GLY A 352 2.02 6.27 -23.64
CA GLY A 352 1.18 7.45 -23.91
C GLY A 352 0.88 8.31 -22.67
N VAL A 353 1.68 8.20 -21.60
CA VAL A 353 1.54 9.03 -20.40
C VAL A 353 2.01 10.45 -20.72
N THR A 354 1.10 11.41 -20.60
CA THR A 354 1.36 12.83 -20.90
C THR A 354 1.61 13.68 -19.65
N ARG A 355 1.29 13.17 -18.46
CA ARG A 355 1.48 13.87 -17.17
C ARG A 355 1.68 12.88 -16.03
N ILE A 356 2.36 13.33 -14.98
CA ILE A 356 2.50 12.63 -13.71
C ILE A 356 1.60 13.31 -12.68
N VAL A 357 0.80 12.52 -11.96
CA VAL A 357 0.02 13.03 -10.83
C VAL A 357 0.69 12.57 -9.53
N GLY A 358 1.21 13.52 -8.76
CA GLY A 358 1.87 13.28 -7.49
C GLY A 358 0.90 13.40 -6.33
N GLY A 359 0.75 12.31 -5.56
CA GLY A 359 0.01 12.30 -4.30
C GLY A 359 0.94 12.08 -3.09
N GLY A 360 0.42 12.35 -1.89
CA GLY A 360 1.09 12.01 -0.63
C GLY A 360 1.97 13.12 -0.04
N SER A 361 2.29 12.97 1.26
CA SER A 361 2.93 14.03 2.06
C SER A 361 4.32 14.39 1.58
N ALA A 362 5.18 13.45 1.15
CA ALA A 362 6.54 13.89 0.78
C ALA A 362 6.59 14.64 -0.54
N LEU A 363 5.81 14.31 -1.57
CA LEU A 363 5.81 15.14 -2.79
C LEU A 363 5.17 16.51 -2.53
N THR A 364 4.12 16.56 -1.71
CA THR A 364 3.42 17.82 -1.40
C THR A 364 4.19 18.73 -0.43
N ARG A 365 4.97 18.16 0.50
CA ARG A 365 5.74 18.91 1.51
C ARG A 365 7.22 19.08 1.18
N ASN A 366 7.74 18.44 0.12
CA ASN A 366 9.15 18.55 -0.28
C ASN A 366 9.29 19.15 -1.70
N PRO A 367 9.42 20.49 -1.80
CA PRO A 367 9.62 21.17 -3.08
C PRO A 367 10.88 20.73 -3.84
N LEU A 368 11.93 20.33 -3.13
CA LEU A 368 13.17 19.84 -3.76
C LEU A 368 12.94 18.50 -4.46
N LEU A 369 12.21 17.58 -3.82
CA LEU A 369 11.85 16.29 -4.43
C LEU A 369 11.01 16.48 -5.70
N LEU A 370 10.04 17.41 -5.66
CA LEU A 370 9.22 17.76 -6.81
C LEU A 370 10.06 18.34 -7.96
N GLN A 371 10.99 19.25 -7.67
CA GLN A 371 11.90 19.83 -8.67
C GLN A 371 12.74 18.75 -9.35
N GLU A 372 13.35 17.84 -8.58
CA GLU A 372 14.18 16.76 -9.13
C GLU A 372 13.32 15.77 -9.95
N LEU A 373 12.08 15.49 -9.52
CA LEU A 373 11.12 14.68 -10.27
C LEU A 373 10.79 15.30 -11.63
N GLN A 374 10.41 16.59 -11.64
CA GLN A 374 10.10 17.33 -12.86
C GLN A 374 11.30 17.39 -13.81
N ALA A 375 12.49 17.65 -13.27
CA ALA A 375 13.73 17.74 -14.04
C ALA A 375 14.12 16.39 -14.68
N LEU A 376 14.00 15.27 -13.95
CA LEU A 376 14.43 13.98 -14.47
C LEU A 376 13.40 13.34 -15.42
N TYR A 377 12.11 13.46 -15.12
CA TYR A 377 11.07 12.86 -15.95
C TYR A 377 10.65 13.73 -17.13
N ASP A 378 10.92 15.04 -17.10
CA ASP A 378 10.55 15.97 -18.19
C ASP A 378 9.11 15.76 -18.69
N LEU A 379 8.20 15.72 -17.72
CA LEU A 379 6.76 15.58 -17.89
C LEU A 379 6.05 16.56 -16.94
N PRO A 380 4.90 17.11 -17.33
CA PRO A 380 4.07 17.91 -16.43
C PRO A 380 3.74 17.11 -15.16
N VAL A 381 4.02 17.69 -13.99
CA VAL A 381 3.66 17.09 -12.69
C VAL A 381 2.56 17.93 -12.05
N THR A 382 1.42 17.30 -11.75
CA THR A 382 0.32 17.90 -10.99
C THR A 382 0.28 17.29 -9.60
N LEU A 383 0.30 18.12 -8.56
CA LEU A 383 0.08 17.64 -7.19
C LEU A 383 -1.42 17.59 -6.90
N ASP A 384 -1.88 16.48 -6.34
CA ASP A 384 -3.26 16.32 -5.92
C ASP A 384 -3.33 15.80 -4.49
N SER A 385 -3.75 16.69 -3.58
CA SER A 385 -3.91 16.38 -2.16
C SER A 385 -5.15 15.52 -1.87
N ARG A 386 -6.01 15.28 -2.87
CA ARG A 386 -7.22 14.44 -2.74
C ARG A 386 -6.93 12.95 -2.86
N GLY A 387 -5.67 12.54 -3.06
CA GLY A 387 -5.23 11.15 -3.13
C GLY A 387 -5.32 10.41 -1.79
N ASP A 388 -6.49 10.43 -1.16
CA ASP A 388 -6.81 9.64 0.03
C ASP A 388 -7.41 8.29 -0.41
N ALA A 389 -6.81 7.20 0.07
CA ALA A 389 -7.24 5.85 -0.24
C ALA A 389 -8.68 5.58 0.27
N ALA A 390 -9.10 6.21 1.37
CA ALA A 390 -10.47 6.06 1.87
C ALA A 390 -11.50 6.64 0.89
N ILE A 391 -11.19 7.78 0.25
CA ILE A 391 -12.08 8.38 -0.76
C ILE A 391 -12.13 7.48 -2.00
N GLY A 392 -10.99 6.97 -2.46
CA GLY A 392 -11.01 6.05 -3.61
C GLY A 392 -11.80 4.77 -3.32
N ALA A 393 -11.79 4.27 -2.08
CA ALA A 393 -12.54 3.07 -1.70
C ALA A 393 -14.05 3.37 -1.75
N ALA A 394 -14.45 4.55 -1.28
CA ALA A 394 -15.82 5.02 -1.40
C ALA A 394 -16.25 5.19 -2.88
N ILE A 395 -15.40 5.73 -3.75
CA ILE A 395 -15.69 5.82 -5.19
C ILE A 395 -15.83 4.45 -5.82
N ALA A 396 -14.93 3.51 -5.49
CA ALA A 396 -15.02 2.15 -5.98
C ALA A 396 -16.35 1.49 -5.56
N ALA A 397 -16.81 1.73 -4.34
CA ALA A 397 -18.11 1.24 -3.86
C ALA A 397 -19.31 1.82 -4.62
N ILE A 398 -19.24 3.10 -4.99
CA ILE A 398 -20.31 3.80 -5.72
C ILE A 398 -20.41 3.30 -7.17
N ARG A 399 -19.28 2.96 -7.81
CA ARG A 399 -19.23 2.54 -9.23
C ARG A 399 -19.67 1.10 -9.48
N SER A 400 -19.96 0.34 -8.43
CA SER A 400 -20.42 -1.05 -8.54
C SER A 400 -21.94 -1.19 -8.68
N ASP A 401 -22.67 -0.07 -8.85
CA ASP A 401 -24.07 -0.02 -9.28
C ASP A 401 -24.13 0.25 -10.79
#